data_AF-A0A7S3M2G0-F1
#
_entry.id   AF-A0A7S3M2G0-F1
#
_cell.length_a   1.000
_cell.length_b   1.000
_cell.length_c   1.000
_cell.angle_alpha   90.00
_cell.angle_beta   90.00
_cell.angle_gamma   90.00
#
_symmetry.space_group_name_H-M   'P 1'
#
loop_
_entity.id
_entity.type
_entity.pdbx_description
1 polymer ?
#
loop_
_entity_poly.entity_id
_entity_poly.type
_entity_poly.pdbx_seq_one_letter_code
_entity_poly.pdbx_strand_id
1 'polypeptide(L)'
;ASEAVAALADEPLKFATELIKGQSGTTIDSENGCTTMQEDEVYVVTLDRTGGGRLGIDVDHLCETAALPVRRIEGGLSVQWNRTHPESMIVEGDVIVEVNGASGSVGTLLERCKLDQVLNIKLRRAAAQH
;
A
#
# COMPACT_ATOMS: atom_id res chain seq x y z
N ALA A 1 1.13 -47.54 12.44
CA ALA A 1 1.15 -47.13 11.03
C ALA A 1 -0.04 -46.18 10.86
N SER A 2 0.16 -44.87 11.05
CA SER A 2 0.70 -43.92 10.06
C SER A 2 -0.30 -43.75 8.92
N GLU A 3 -1.38 -43.01 9.17
CA GLU A 3 -2.27 -42.52 8.13
C GLU A 3 -2.05 -41.02 7.93
N ALA A 4 -2.12 -40.64 6.66
CA ALA A 4 -1.42 -39.53 6.06
C ALA A 4 -2.08 -38.18 6.35
N VAL A 5 -1.24 -37.19 6.60
CA VAL A 5 -1.61 -35.76 6.64
C VAL A 5 -1.87 -35.33 5.20
N ALA A 6 -3.15 -35.09 4.90
CA ALA A 6 -3.61 -34.66 3.60
C ALA A 6 -3.13 -33.22 3.30
N ALA A 7 -2.43 -33.13 2.18
CA ALA A 7 -2.20 -31.98 1.31
C ALA A 7 -2.74 -30.61 1.78
N LEU A 8 -1.80 -29.75 2.17
CA LEU A 8 -1.96 -28.31 2.14
C LEU A 8 -1.99 -27.90 0.67
N ALA A 9 -3.17 -27.50 0.20
CA ALA A 9 -3.36 -26.93 -1.12
C ALA A 9 -2.82 -25.48 -1.12
N ASP A 10 -1.86 -25.27 -2.00
CA ASP A 10 -1.24 -24.00 -2.33
C ASP A 10 -2.12 -23.28 -3.37
N GLU A 11 -2.59 -22.08 -2.99
CA GLU A 11 -2.93 -20.91 -3.81
C GLU A 11 -4.05 -20.95 -4.91
N PRO A 12 -4.58 -19.78 -5.35
CA PRO A 12 -4.33 -18.40 -4.90
C PRO A 12 -5.59 -17.68 -4.40
N LEU A 13 -5.41 -16.73 -3.46
CA LEU A 13 -6.45 -15.78 -3.12
C LEU A 13 -6.72 -14.86 -4.32
N LYS A 14 -7.87 -15.07 -4.94
CA LYS A 14 -8.47 -14.13 -5.90
C LYS A 14 -8.90 -12.87 -5.15
N PHE A 15 -7.99 -11.93 -4.94
CA PHE A 15 -8.39 -10.56 -4.61
C PHE A 15 -8.76 -9.84 -5.89
N ALA A 16 -10.06 -9.61 -6.02
CA ALA A 16 -10.68 -8.87 -7.10
C ALA A 16 -10.13 -7.44 -7.18
N THR A 17 -9.37 -7.15 -8.23
CA THR A 17 -9.26 -5.79 -8.76
C THR A 17 -10.50 -5.53 -9.60
N GLU A 18 -11.60 -5.19 -8.93
CA GLU A 18 -12.81 -4.74 -9.62
C GLU A 18 -12.55 -3.36 -10.24
N LEU A 19 -12.39 -3.39 -11.57
CA LEU A 19 -12.42 -2.25 -12.47
C LEU A 19 -13.68 -1.41 -12.19
N ILE A 20 -13.52 -0.25 -11.58
CA ILE A 20 -14.50 0.82 -11.71
C ILE A 20 -14.21 1.54 -13.03
N LYS A 21 -14.86 1.06 -14.11
CA LYS A 21 -15.07 1.85 -15.32
C LYS A 21 -16.09 2.94 -15.00
N GLY A 22 -15.61 4.10 -14.57
CA GLY A 22 -16.37 5.35 -14.59
C GLY A 22 -16.03 6.13 -15.86
N GLN A 23 -16.79 5.93 -16.92
CA GLN A 23 -16.79 6.85 -18.06
C GLN A 23 -17.38 8.19 -17.59
N SER A 24 -16.61 9.26 -17.71
CA SER A 24 -17.16 10.57 -18.03
C SER A 24 -16.28 11.14 -19.12
N GLY A 25 -16.77 11.01 -20.35
CA GLY A 25 -16.16 11.68 -21.49
C GLY A 25 -16.37 13.17 -21.36
N THR A 26 -15.32 13.93 -21.66
CA THR A 26 -15.45 15.23 -22.32
C THR A 26 -14.09 15.62 -22.87
N THR A 27 -14.07 15.69 -24.20
CA THR A 27 -13.46 16.73 -25.02
C THR A 27 -11.97 17.00 -24.84
N ILE A 28 -11.26 16.66 -25.92
CA ILE A 28 -9.98 17.25 -26.29
C ILE A 28 -10.16 18.75 -26.56
N ASP A 29 -9.67 19.59 -25.66
CA ASP A 29 -9.46 21.01 -25.94
C ASP A 29 -8.01 21.36 -25.59
N SER A 30 -7.30 21.79 -26.61
CA SER A 30 -5.93 22.27 -26.61
C SER A 30 -5.67 23.36 -25.55
N GLU A 31 -4.41 23.35 -25.06
CA GLU A 31 -3.69 24.51 -24.56
C GLU A 31 -4.40 25.29 -23.43
N ASN A 32 -4.10 24.97 -22.17
CA ASN A 32 -3.86 25.93 -21.06
C ASN A 32 -3.71 25.21 -19.71
N GLY A 33 -2.58 25.45 -19.02
CA GLY A 33 -2.41 25.32 -17.57
C GLY A 33 -2.87 24.02 -16.89
N CYS A 34 -2.05 22.98 -16.92
CA CYS A 34 -2.23 21.81 -16.05
C CYS A 34 -1.82 22.16 -14.61
N THR A 35 -2.68 22.90 -13.91
CA THR A 35 -2.62 23.01 -12.46
C THR A 35 -3.66 22.04 -11.92
N THR A 36 -3.35 20.74 -11.93
CA THR A 36 -4.23 19.76 -11.30
C THR A 36 -4.14 19.99 -9.79
N MET A 37 -5.21 20.55 -9.23
CA MET A 37 -5.41 20.66 -7.80
C MET A 37 -5.38 19.23 -7.25
N GLN A 38 -4.31 18.93 -6.51
CA GLN A 38 -4.01 17.60 -6.00
C GLN A 38 -5.06 17.20 -4.98
N GLU A 39 -6.08 16.45 -5.41
CA GLU A 39 -6.82 15.59 -4.51
C GLU A 39 -5.84 14.58 -3.91
N ASP A 40 -6.01 14.31 -2.63
CA ASP A 40 -5.22 13.37 -1.85
C ASP A 40 -5.32 11.99 -2.52
N GLU A 41 -4.42 11.67 -3.45
CA GLU A 41 -4.44 10.41 -4.19
C GLU A 41 -4.07 9.29 -3.23
N VAL A 42 -5.10 8.62 -2.72
CA VAL A 42 -4.99 7.49 -1.83
C VAL A 42 -5.06 6.20 -2.64
N TYR A 43 -4.09 5.31 -2.43
CA TYR A 43 -4.00 4.02 -3.09
C TYR A 43 -3.71 2.91 -2.06
N VAL A 44 -4.00 1.67 -2.43
CA VAL A 44 -3.86 0.52 -1.55
C VAL A 44 -2.76 -0.40 -2.05
N VAL A 45 -1.92 -0.85 -1.13
CA VAL A 45 -0.80 -1.74 -1.36
C VAL A 45 -0.96 -2.97 -0.46
N THR A 46 -0.80 -4.15 -1.04
CA THR A 46 -0.92 -5.42 -0.32
C THR A 46 0.43 -6.09 -0.23
N LEU A 47 1.04 -6.10 0.94
CA LEU A 47 2.32 -6.75 1.18
C LEU A 47 2.13 -8.06 1.94
N ASP A 48 2.56 -9.17 1.34
CA ASP A 48 2.49 -10.48 1.97
C ASP A 48 3.82 -10.87 2.62
N ARG A 49 3.79 -11.06 3.93
CA ARG A 49 4.93 -11.43 4.77
C ARG A 49 4.94 -12.92 5.14
N THR A 50 4.03 -13.73 4.60
CA THR A 50 3.96 -15.17 4.94
C THR A 50 5.26 -15.90 4.58
N GLY A 51 5.95 -15.45 3.53
CA GLY A 51 7.27 -15.94 3.14
C GLY A 51 8.43 -15.55 4.08
N GLY A 52 8.17 -14.86 5.19
CA GLY A 52 9.19 -14.43 6.16
C GLY A 52 10.06 -13.25 5.70
N GLY A 53 9.69 -12.59 4.60
CA GLY A 53 10.39 -11.42 4.07
C GLY A 53 10.25 -10.18 4.97
N ARG A 54 11.16 -9.23 4.83
CA ARG A 54 10.99 -7.89 5.44
C ARG A 54 10.18 -7.02 4.49
N LEU A 55 9.30 -6.15 5.01
CA LEU A 55 8.61 -5.14 4.20
C LEU A 55 9.61 -4.20 3.50
N GLY A 56 10.68 -3.86 4.23
CA GLY A 56 11.70 -2.88 3.87
C GLY A 56 11.13 -1.49 3.59
N ILE A 57 10.17 -1.09 4.42
CA ILE A 57 9.67 0.29 4.52
C ILE A 57 10.06 0.79 5.90
N ASP A 58 10.77 1.92 5.93
CA ASP A 58 11.06 2.68 7.14
C ASP A 58 10.01 3.77 7.30
N VAL A 59 9.34 3.82 8.45
CA VAL A 59 8.24 4.74 8.72
C VAL A 59 8.58 5.63 9.90
N ASP A 60 8.27 6.92 9.79
CA ASP A 60 8.40 7.85 10.92
C ASP A 60 7.16 7.75 11.80
N HIS A 61 7.35 7.66 13.11
CA HIS A 61 6.31 7.41 14.10
C HIS A 61 6.13 8.59 15.05
N LEU A 62 6.27 9.81 14.53
CA LEU A 62 6.00 11.05 15.26
C LEU A 62 4.66 10.95 16.01
N CYS A 63 4.73 10.99 17.35
CA CYS A 63 3.61 10.72 18.26
C CYS A 63 2.40 11.65 18.09
N GLU A 64 2.52 12.71 17.30
CA GLU A 64 1.50 13.75 17.15
C GLU A 64 0.61 13.55 15.90
N THR A 65 1.00 12.67 14.97
CA THR A 65 0.25 12.42 13.74
C THR A 65 -0.44 11.06 13.76
N ALA A 66 -1.70 11.00 13.33
CA ALA A 66 -2.44 9.74 13.18
C ALA A 66 -2.05 8.93 11.92
N ALA A 67 -0.86 9.19 11.37
CA ALA A 67 -0.37 8.65 10.13
C ALA A 67 1.12 8.32 10.24
N LEU A 68 1.59 7.42 9.38
CA LEU A 68 2.96 6.91 9.35
C LEU A 68 3.62 7.29 8.00
N PRO A 69 4.29 8.44 7.91
CA PRO A 69 5.03 8.81 6.72
C PRO A 69 6.18 7.84 6.44
N VAL A 70 6.29 7.41 5.19
CA VAL A 70 7.36 6.58 4.66
C VAL A 70 8.61 7.44 4.56
N ARG A 71 9.57 7.17 5.43
CA ARG A 71 10.84 7.90 5.49
C ARG A 71 11.81 7.38 4.45
N ARG A 72 11.91 6.06 4.31
CA ARG A 72 12.79 5.38 3.35
C ARG A 72 12.24 4.03 2.91
N ILE A 73 12.69 3.59 1.75
CA ILE A 73 12.44 2.24 1.24
C ILE A 73 13.77 1.49 1.20
N GLU A 74 13.94 0.54 2.13
CA GLU A 74 15.16 -0.28 2.28
C GLU A 74 15.11 -1.59 1.48
N GLY A 75 14.01 -1.89 0.77
CA GLY A 75 13.92 -3.04 -0.12
C GLY A 75 12.90 -4.10 0.29
N GLY A 76 13.13 -5.37 -0.06
CA GLY A 76 12.24 -6.47 0.30
C GLY A 76 10.90 -6.44 -0.45
N LEU A 77 9.80 -6.67 0.26
CA LEU A 77 8.46 -6.81 -0.33
C LEU A 77 7.98 -5.50 -1.00
N SER A 78 8.37 -4.34 -0.46
CA SER A 78 8.04 -3.04 -1.06
C SER A 78 8.63 -2.87 -2.46
N VAL A 79 9.90 -3.24 -2.66
CA VAL A 79 10.53 -3.18 -3.99
C VAL A 79 9.94 -4.23 -4.94
N GLN A 80 9.60 -5.40 -4.43
CA GLN A 80 8.92 -6.42 -5.25
C GLN A 80 7.56 -5.91 -5.71
N TRP A 81 6.78 -5.31 -4.82
CA TRP A 81 5.51 -4.66 -5.13
C TRP A 81 5.69 -3.57 -6.19
N ASN A 82 6.68 -2.68 -6.03
CA ASN A 82 6.94 -1.61 -7.00
C ASN A 82 7.26 -2.13 -8.41
N ARG A 83 7.88 -3.31 -8.51
CA ARG A 83 8.18 -3.95 -9.80
C ARG A 83 6.94 -4.53 -10.47
N THR A 84 5.99 -5.05 -9.69
CA THR A 84 4.76 -5.66 -10.22
C THR A 84 3.62 -4.65 -10.37
N HIS A 85 3.64 -3.55 -9.62
CA HIS A 85 2.62 -2.51 -9.57
C HIS A 85 3.24 -1.11 -9.70
N PRO A 86 3.69 -0.72 -10.91
CA PRO A 86 4.29 0.60 -11.14
C PRO A 86 3.31 1.77 -10.91
N GLU A 87 2.00 1.56 -11.11
CA GLU A 87 0.95 2.55 -10.86
C GLU A 87 0.77 2.87 -9.36
N SER A 88 1.00 1.87 -8.50
CA SER A 88 0.81 1.93 -7.05
C SER A 88 2.14 1.72 -6.33
N MET A 89 3.24 2.18 -6.93
CA MET A 89 4.57 2.01 -6.36
C MET A 89 4.68 2.79 -5.04
N ILE A 90 5.23 2.18 -4.01
CA ILE A 90 5.56 2.88 -2.77
C ILE A 90 6.81 3.72 -3.04
N VAL A 91 6.79 5.00 -2.67
CA VAL A 91 7.92 5.92 -2.73
C VAL A 91 8.15 6.58 -1.38
N GLU A 92 9.34 7.16 -1.23
CA GLU A 92 9.69 7.95 -0.06
C GLU A 92 8.80 9.21 0.00
N GLY A 93 8.27 9.52 1.19
CA GLY A 93 7.34 10.62 1.41
C GLY A 93 5.87 10.24 1.36
N ASP A 94 5.52 9.04 0.87
CA ASP A 94 4.13 8.55 0.95
C ASP A 94 3.69 8.43 2.41
N VAL A 95 2.39 8.57 2.67
CA VAL A 95 1.88 8.58 4.04
C VAL A 95 0.93 7.42 4.25
N ILE A 96 1.28 6.51 5.15
CA ILE A 96 0.38 5.42 5.52
C ILE A 96 -0.71 5.97 6.43
N VAL A 97 -1.95 5.86 6.00
CA VAL A 97 -3.12 6.35 6.73
C VAL A 97 -3.95 5.22 7.34
N GLU A 98 -3.83 3.99 6.81
CA GLU A 98 -4.57 2.83 7.30
C GLU A 98 -3.81 1.53 6.99
N VAL A 99 -3.92 0.52 7.87
CA VAL A 99 -3.36 -0.83 7.68
C VAL A 99 -4.41 -1.86 8.08
N ASN A 100 -4.83 -2.73 7.15
CA ASN A 100 -5.88 -3.73 7.35
C ASN A 100 -7.18 -3.15 7.96
N GLY A 101 -7.56 -1.94 7.55
CA GLY A 101 -8.73 -1.24 8.08
C GLY A 101 -8.50 -0.57 9.45
N ALA A 102 -7.32 -0.68 10.05
CA ALA A 102 -6.96 0.05 11.25
C ALA A 102 -6.30 1.40 10.90
N SER A 103 -6.81 2.49 11.47
CA SER A 103 -6.32 3.86 11.29
C SER A 103 -6.47 4.67 12.59
N GLY A 104 -5.97 5.90 12.64
CA GLY A 104 -6.23 6.84 13.75
C GLY A 104 -5.26 6.74 14.93
N SER A 105 -4.38 5.75 14.98
CA SER A 105 -3.33 5.66 16.01
C SER A 105 -2.09 4.93 15.50
N VAL A 106 -0.93 5.59 15.62
CA VAL A 106 0.38 5.04 15.23
C VAL A 106 0.67 3.72 15.93
N GLY A 107 0.32 3.60 17.22
CA GLY A 107 0.47 2.35 17.97
C GLY A 107 -0.27 1.19 17.31
N THR A 108 -1.55 1.37 17.00
CA THR A 108 -2.38 0.35 16.34
C THR A 108 -1.86 0.00 14.95
N LEU A 109 -1.45 0.99 14.15
CA LEU A 109 -0.87 0.78 12.83
C LEU A 109 0.41 -0.06 12.92
N LEU A 110 1.31 0.26 13.86
CA LEU A 110 2.56 -0.49 14.08
C LEU A 110 2.31 -1.90 14.59
N GLU A 111 1.33 -2.09 15.47
CA GLU A 111 0.91 -3.41 15.95
C GLU A 111 0.40 -4.27 14.79
N ARG A 112 -0.44 -3.71 13.92
CA ARG A 112 -0.93 -4.39 12.71
C ARG A 112 0.20 -4.80 11.77
N CYS A 113 1.14 -3.89 11.50
CA CYS A 113 2.36 -4.18 10.74
C CYS A 113 3.23 -5.31 11.34
N LYS A 114 3.15 -5.53 12.66
CA LYS A 114 3.90 -6.59 13.35
C LYS A 114 3.14 -7.91 13.42
N LEU A 115 1.84 -7.88 13.69
CA LEU A 115 1.03 -9.07 13.95
C LEU A 115 0.54 -9.74 12.67
N ASP A 116 0.09 -8.95 11.70
CA ASP A 116 -0.48 -9.49 10.47
C ASP A 116 0.62 -9.97 9.51
N GLN A 117 0.31 -11.06 8.81
CA GLN A 117 1.18 -11.59 7.74
C GLN A 117 0.88 -10.91 6.41
N VAL A 118 -0.41 -10.73 6.09
CA VAL A 118 -0.86 -9.97 4.92
C VAL A 118 -1.20 -8.56 5.37
N LEU A 119 -0.58 -7.55 4.77
CA LEU A 119 -0.77 -6.14 5.13
C LEU A 119 -1.41 -5.38 3.97
N ASN A 120 -2.70 -5.07 4.10
CA ASN A 120 -3.40 -4.14 3.21
C ASN A 120 -3.19 -2.70 3.71
N ILE A 121 -2.18 -2.04 3.18
CA ILE A 121 -1.75 -0.70 3.57
C ILE A 121 -2.40 0.31 2.63
N LYS A 122 -3.14 1.26 3.18
CA LYS A 122 -3.65 2.41 2.44
C LYS A 122 -2.64 3.54 2.60
N LEU A 123 -2.05 3.95 1.49
CA LEU A 123 -1.11 5.04 1.42
C LEU A 123 -1.71 6.20 0.67
N ARG A 124 -1.32 7.38 1.09
CA ARG A 124 -1.61 8.64 0.45
C ARG A 124 -0.35 9.11 -0.24
N ARG A 125 -0.49 9.49 -1.51
CA ARG A 125 0.63 9.99 -2.29
C ARG A 125 1.25 11.22 -1.66
N ALA A 126 2.58 11.23 -1.63
CA ALA A 126 3.32 12.45 -1.38
C ALA A 126 2.90 13.47 -2.45
N ALA A 127 2.25 14.56 -2.03
CA ALA A 127 2.07 15.69 -2.92
C ALA A 127 3.47 16.11 -3.38
N ALA A 128 3.72 16.11 -4.69
CA ALA A 128 5.02 16.43 -5.24
C ALA A 128 5.44 17.82 -4.75
N GLN A 129 6.26 17.86 -3.70
CA GLN A 129 6.83 19.10 -3.20
C GLN A 129 8.02 19.39 -4.10
N HIS A 130 7.76 20.22 -5.11
CA HIS A 130 8.74 20.83 -6.00
C HIS A 130 9.79 21.64 -5.23
#